data_AF-A0A251XQL1-F1
#
_entry.id   AF-A0A251XQL1-F1
#
_cell.length_a   1.000
_cell.length_b   1.000
_cell.length_c   1.000
_cell.angle_alpha   90.00
_cell.angle_beta   90.00
_cell.angle_gamma   90.00
#
_symmetry.space_group_name_H-M   'P 1'
#
loop_
_entity.id
_entity.type
_entity.pdbx_description
1 polymer ?
#
loop_
_entity_poly.entity_id
_entity_poly.type
_entity_poly.pdbx_seq_one_letter_code
_entity_poly.pdbx_strand_id
1 'polypeptide(L)'
;MRISAVIPPNPDSEDSATEIVGRPAPRAAGEPDREAQALAVSGGVLGLAIHDLPLARRLLPAAAPRVVSARALKPWGYEIVAMVGESVLEVHGIGGASWDPEWTLDAVARDRSLHVDFSLSYVHAGSSTAALTDARSTTAWGPFPDNGYVGEWEHVHDVITGAADPVPMDVQLADLDLATDIAEQSAAIIRAGGGPASADAGSARHASRTEVAA
;
A
#
# COMPACT_ATOMS: atom_id res chain seq x y z
N MET A 1 -6.90 1.05 -10.51
CA MET A 1 -6.22 0.16 -9.56
C MET A 1 -6.07 0.91 -8.26
N ARG A 2 -6.30 0.25 -7.12
CA ARG A 2 -6.16 0.79 -5.79
C ARG A 2 -5.26 -0.11 -4.96
N ILE A 3 -4.35 0.49 -4.22
CA ILE A 3 -3.56 -0.12 -3.16
C ILE A 3 -3.97 0.57 -1.85
N SER A 4 -4.26 -0.20 -0.82
CA SER A 4 -4.61 0.31 0.50
C SER A 4 -3.86 -0.47 1.57
N ALA A 5 -3.04 0.22 2.36
CA ALA A 5 -2.36 -0.34 3.52
C ALA A 5 -2.75 0.45 4.77
N VAL A 6 -3.52 -0.18 5.65
CA VAL A 6 -3.86 0.28 6.99
C VAL A 6 -3.05 -0.55 7.98
N ILE A 7 -2.01 0.06 8.54
CA ILE A 7 -1.07 -0.61 9.43
C ILE A 7 -1.26 -0.16 10.89
N PRO A 8 -1.03 -1.05 11.86
CA PRO A 8 -1.07 -0.67 13.26
C PRO A 8 0.11 0.29 13.56
N PRO A 9 0.10 0.98 14.71
CA PRO A 9 1.27 1.71 15.17
C PRO A 9 2.51 0.81 15.16
N ASN A 10 3.63 1.32 14.61
CA ASN A 10 4.89 0.58 14.56
C ASN A 10 5.33 -0.04 15.91
N PRO A 11 5.11 0.62 17.07
CA PRO A 11 5.38 0.00 18.37
C PRO A 11 4.72 -1.36 18.57
N ASP A 12 3.48 -1.54 18.11
CA ASP A 12 2.74 -2.78 18.31
C ASP A 12 3.33 -3.91 17.46
N SER A 13 3.75 -3.59 16.23
CA SER A 13 4.48 -4.52 15.35
C SER A 13 5.86 -4.88 15.90
N GLU A 14 6.61 -3.89 16.38
CA GLU A 14 7.93 -4.06 16.99
C GLU A 14 7.85 -4.93 18.24
N ASP A 15 6.92 -4.62 19.16
CA ASP A 15 6.75 -5.36 20.43
C ASP A 15 6.27 -6.81 20.19
N SER A 16 5.57 -7.06 19.06
CA SER A 16 5.18 -8.41 18.63
C SER A 16 6.34 -9.20 18.02
N ALA A 17 7.30 -8.52 17.39
CA ALA A 17 8.42 -9.14 16.68
C ALA A 17 9.70 -9.25 17.54
N THR A 18 9.87 -8.39 18.55
CA THR A 18 11.08 -8.33 19.36
C THR A 18 10.82 -7.78 20.77
N GLU A 19 11.74 -8.01 21.70
CA GLU A 19 11.70 -7.42 23.03
C GLU A 19 12.44 -6.06 23.02
N ILE A 20 11.69 -4.94 22.96
CA ILE A 20 12.28 -3.60 23.04
C ILE A 20 12.36 -3.12 24.49
N VAL A 21 13.58 -3.01 25.03
CA VAL A 21 13.83 -2.41 26.36
C VAL A 21 14.12 -0.91 26.20
N GLY A 22 13.23 -0.06 26.72
CA GLY A 22 13.47 1.39 26.86
C GLY A 22 13.12 2.21 25.62
N ARG A 23 11.84 2.25 25.25
CA ARG A 23 11.33 3.14 24.19
C ARG A 23 11.36 4.60 24.67
N PRO A 24 12.04 5.52 23.96
CA PRO A 24 11.93 6.95 24.25
C PRO A 24 10.46 7.39 24.17
N ALA A 25 10.03 8.24 25.11
CA ALA A 25 8.67 8.76 25.08
C ALA A 25 8.41 9.48 23.74
N PRO A 26 7.23 9.27 23.11
CA PRO A 26 6.87 10.00 21.90
C PRO A 26 6.96 11.49 22.16
N ARG A 27 7.72 12.22 21.34
CA ARG A 27 7.72 13.68 21.39
C ARG A 27 6.45 14.16 20.69
N ALA A 28 5.65 14.97 21.38
CA ALA A 28 4.53 15.65 20.75
C ALA A 28 5.07 16.55 19.63
N ALA A 29 4.84 16.15 18.37
CA ALA A 29 5.13 16.98 17.23
C ALA A 29 4.03 18.06 17.12
N GLY A 30 4.42 19.28 16.79
CA GLY A 30 3.47 20.31 16.37
C GLY A 30 2.84 19.96 15.02
N GLU A 31 1.90 20.79 14.56
CA GLU A 31 1.33 20.64 13.22
C GLU A 31 2.48 20.68 12.18
N PRO A 32 2.62 19.65 11.31
CA PRO A 32 3.70 19.59 10.34
C PRO A 32 3.50 20.67 9.28
N ASP A 33 4.57 21.43 9.00
CA ASP A 33 4.59 22.32 7.85
C ASP A 33 4.60 21.54 6.53
N ARG A 34 4.52 22.25 5.39
CA ARG A 34 4.46 21.60 4.08
C ARG A 34 5.69 20.76 3.75
N GLU A 35 6.87 21.16 4.23
CA GLU A 35 8.08 20.38 3.95
C GLU A 35 8.10 19.10 4.77
N ALA A 36 7.71 19.18 6.05
CA ALA A 36 7.53 18.01 6.90
C ALA A 36 6.48 17.05 6.32
N GLN A 37 5.37 17.57 5.77
CA GLN A 37 4.35 16.76 5.08
C GLN A 37 4.91 16.10 3.82
N ALA A 38 5.64 16.84 2.99
CA ALA A 38 6.26 16.31 1.77
C ALA A 38 7.25 15.18 2.08
N LEU A 39 8.11 15.38 3.09
CA LEU A 39 9.04 14.36 3.58
C LEU A 39 8.30 13.14 4.14
N ALA A 40 7.22 13.34 4.89
CA ALA A 40 6.42 12.25 5.43
C ALA A 40 5.77 11.41 4.31
N VAL A 41 5.25 12.03 3.26
CA VAL A 41 4.66 11.32 2.12
C VAL A 41 5.73 10.60 1.30
N SER A 42 6.86 11.24 0.98
CA SER A 42 7.95 10.56 0.28
C SER A 42 8.50 9.38 1.08
N GLY A 43 8.67 9.55 2.39
CA GLY A 43 9.07 8.47 3.30
C GLY A 43 8.03 7.36 3.37
N GLY A 44 6.73 7.69 3.36
CA GLY A 44 5.64 6.71 3.31
C GLY A 44 5.61 5.91 2.00
N VAL A 45 5.91 6.53 0.86
CA VAL A 45 6.02 5.82 -0.42
C VAL A 45 7.21 4.86 -0.39
N LEU A 46 8.39 5.35 -0.02
CA LEU A 46 9.62 4.55 -0.01
C LEU A 46 9.67 3.52 1.12
N GLY A 47 8.91 3.72 2.19
CA GLY A 47 8.88 2.84 3.36
C GLY A 47 7.70 1.88 3.41
N LEU A 48 6.65 2.09 2.60
CA LEU A 48 5.45 1.24 2.61
C LEU A 48 4.94 0.92 1.19
N ALA A 49 4.60 1.92 0.38
CA ALA A 49 4.04 1.66 -0.96
C ALA A 49 5.02 0.90 -1.87
N ILE A 50 6.33 1.01 -1.63
CA ILE A 50 7.37 0.30 -2.40
C ILE A 50 7.18 -1.23 -2.42
N HIS A 51 6.46 -1.80 -1.45
CA HIS A 51 6.15 -3.22 -1.42
C HIS A 51 5.10 -3.63 -2.46
N ASP A 52 4.19 -2.70 -2.82
CA ASP A 52 3.04 -2.96 -3.70
C ASP A 52 3.26 -2.48 -5.13
N LEU A 53 4.02 -1.40 -5.29
CA LEU A 53 4.27 -0.77 -6.58
C LEU A 53 4.88 -1.71 -7.65
N PRO A 54 5.75 -2.69 -7.32
CA PRO A 54 6.21 -3.67 -8.29
C PRO A 54 5.07 -4.50 -8.87
N LEU A 55 4.10 -4.93 -8.06
CA LEU A 55 2.91 -5.64 -8.54
C LEU A 55 2.01 -4.71 -9.37
N ALA A 56 1.86 -3.44 -8.95
CA ALA A 56 1.14 -2.43 -9.72
C ALA A 56 1.72 -2.26 -11.13
N ARG A 57 3.05 -2.17 -11.24
CA ARG A 57 3.75 -2.02 -12.53
C ARG A 57 3.48 -3.18 -13.48
N ARG A 58 3.27 -4.40 -12.96
CA ARG A 58 2.95 -5.59 -13.79
C ARG A 58 1.50 -5.61 -14.26
N LEU A 59 0.59 -4.97 -13.53
CA LEU A 59 -0.85 -4.93 -13.83
C LEU A 59 -1.25 -3.72 -14.67
N LEU A 60 -0.51 -2.63 -14.57
CA LEU A 60 -0.76 -1.38 -15.28
C LEU A 60 -0.06 -1.36 -16.66
N PRO A 61 -0.51 -0.48 -17.58
CA PRO A 61 0.19 -0.26 -18.85
C PRO A 61 1.65 0.18 -18.63
N ALA A 62 2.53 -0.18 -19.57
CA ALA A 62 3.92 0.27 -19.58
C ALA A 62 4.04 1.75 -19.98
N ALA A 63 3.65 2.63 -19.06
CA ALA A 63 3.71 4.08 -19.19
C ALA A 63 4.27 4.70 -17.90
N ALA A 64 4.93 5.85 -18.01
CA ALA A 64 5.38 6.58 -16.83
C ALA A 64 4.17 7.10 -16.01
N PRO A 65 4.20 6.99 -14.68
CA PRO A 65 3.15 7.55 -13.84
C PRO A 65 3.22 9.07 -13.85
N ARG A 66 2.04 9.70 -13.83
CA ARG A 66 1.89 11.12 -13.57
C ARG A 66 1.00 11.31 -12.35
N VAL A 67 1.59 11.70 -11.22
CA VAL A 67 0.84 12.03 -10.02
C VAL A 67 0.02 13.28 -10.27
N VAL A 68 -1.29 13.18 -10.04
CA VAL A 68 -2.26 14.27 -10.23
C VAL A 68 -2.79 14.82 -8.91
N SER A 69 -2.70 14.03 -7.84
CA SER A 69 -3.04 14.44 -6.48
C SER A 69 -2.15 13.72 -5.47
N ALA A 70 -1.74 14.44 -4.43
CA ALA A 70 -1.04 13.89 -3.28
C ALA A 70 -1.45 14.65 -2.02
N ARG A 71 -1.75 13.94 -0.95
CA ARG A 71 -2.17 14.50 0.35
C ARG A 71 -1.49 13.76 1.48
N ALA A 72 -0.99 14.50 2.47
CA ALA A 72 -0.65 13.96 3.77
C ALA A 72 -1.93 13.83 4.62
N LEU A 73 -2.11 12.68 5.27
CA LEU A 73 -3.24 12.37 6.14
C LEU A 73 -2.84 12.43 7.62
N LYS A 74 -3.83 12.63 8.49
CA LYS A 74 -3.66 12.62 9.95
C LYS A 74 -4.28 11.37 10.58
N PRO A 75 -3.71 10.82 11.67
CA PRO A 75 -2.51 11.28 12.38
C PRO A 75 -1.19 10.95 11.65
N TRP A 76 -1.18 9.93 10.79
CA TRP A 76 -0.12 9.67 9.81
C TRP A 76 -0.72 8.92 8.62
N GLY A 77 -0.31 9.30 7.42
CA GLY A 77 -0.65 8.59 6.20
C GLY A 77 -0.56 9.46 4.96
N TYR A 78 -0.97 8.89 3.83
CA TYR A 78 -1.00 9.56 2.55
C TYR A 78 -2.09 9.01 1.64
N GLU A 79 -2.58 9.88 0.76
CA GLU A 79 -3.44 9.55 -0.38
C GLU A 79 -2.74 10.08 -1.64
N ILE A 80 -2.47 9.21 -2.60
CA ILE A 80 -1.82 9.55 -3.86
C ILE A 80 -2.69 9.03 -5.01
N VAL A 81 -2.92 9.89 -6.00
CA VAL A 81 -3.60 9.52 -7.24
C VAL A 81 -2.66 9.82 -8.41
N ALA A 82 -2.41 8.82 -9.24
CA ALA A 82 -1.59 8.92 -10.43
C ALA A 82 -2.31 8.38 -11.67
N MET A 83 -1.99 8.96 -12.82
CA MET A 83 -2.37 8.43 -14.13
C MET A 83 -1.21 7.61 -14.69
N VAL A 84 -1.49 6.40 -15.17
CA VAL A 84 -0.53 5.53 -15.87
C VAL A 84 -1.12 5.18 -17.23
N GLY A 85 -0.75 5.95 -18.26
CA GLY A 85 -1.49 5.98 -19.52
C GLY A 85 -2.92 6.48 -19.29
N GLU A 86 -3.91 5.65 -19.66
CA GLU A 86 -5.34 5.91 -19.42
C GLU A 86 -5.85 5.31 -18.09
N SER A 87 -5.01 4.57 -17.38
CA SER A 87 -5.36 3.91 -16.12
C SER A 87 -5.14 4.84 -14.93
N VAL A 88 -6.00 4.71 -13.91
CA VAL A 88 -5.83 5.39 -12.61
C VAL A 88 -5.17 4.42 -11.62
N LEU A 89 -4.16 4.92 -10.91
CA LEU A 89 -3.54 4.29 -9.76
C LEU A 89 -3.83 5.15 -8.51
N GLU A 90 -4.47 4.55 -7.51
CA GLU A 90 -4.68 5.12 -6.19
C GLU A 90 -3.81 4.36 -5.17
N VAL A 91 -3.07 5.08 -4.34
CA VAL A 91 -2.22 4.48 -3.30
C VAL A 91 -2.50 5.16 -1.97
N HIS A 92 -2.96 4.37 -1.00
CA HIS A 92 -3.22 4.81 0.36
C HIS A 92 -2.31 4.07 1.33
N GLY A 93 -1.61 4.84 2.18
CA GLY A 93 -0.92 4.31 3.35
C GLY A 93 -1.44 5.04 4.57
N ILE A 94 -1.99 4.32 5.54
CA ILE A 94 -2.60 4.87 6.74
C ILE A 94 -2.04 4.12 7.94
N GLY A 95 -1.54 4.85 8.93
CA GLY A 95 -0.88 4.26 10.09
C GLY A 95 -1.48 4.78 11.38
N GLY A 96 -1.56 3.89 12.37
CA GLY A 96 -2.13 4.22 13.68
C GLY A 96 -3.65 4.46 13.67
N ALA A 97 -4.34 4.01 12.62
CA ALA A 97 -5.78 4.19 12.46
C ALA A 97 -6.62 3.03 13.01
N SER A 98 -6.06 1.82 13.16
CA SER A 98 -6.81 0.64 13.57
C SER A 98 -5.92 -0.39 14.26
N TRP A 99 -6.52 -1.17 15.16
CA TRP A 99 -5.95 -2.42 15.72
C TRP A 99 -6.17 -3.60 14.78
N ASP A 100 -7.10 -3.46 13.84
CA ASP A 100 -7.43 -4.41 12.78
C ASP A 100 -6.77 -3.92 11.48
N PRO A 101 -5.58 -4.44 11.15
CA PRO A 101 -4.85 -4.02 9.97
C PRO A 101 -5.47 -4.58 8.70
N GLU A 102 -5.41 -3.80 7.62
CA GLU A 102 -5.91 -4.19 6.30
C GLU A 102 -4.84 -3.86 5.26
N TRP A 103 -4.50 -4.81 4.40
CA TRP A 103 -3.59 -4.55 3.29
C TRP A 103 -4.11 -5.22 2.03
N THR A 104 -4.57 -4.40 1.08
CA THR A 104 -5.30 -4.88 -0.10
C THR A 104 -4.81 -4.23 -1.38
N LEU A 105 -5.01 -4.95 -2.48
CA LEU A 105 -4.88 -4.44 -3.84
C LEU A 105 -6.10 -4.83 -4.66
N ASP A 106 -6.71 -3.83 -5.30
CA ASP A 106 -7.81 -3.99 -6.23
C ASP A 106 -7.42 -3.50 -7.63
N ALA A 107 -7.56 -4.37 -8.62
CA ALA A 107 -7.38 -4.01 -10.03
C ALA A 107 -8.66 -4.33 -10.81
N VAL A 108 -9.28 -3.30 -11.37
CA VAL A 108 -10.52 -3.42 -12.14
C VAL A 108 -10.24 -3.08 -13.61
N ALA A 109 -10.66 -3.98 -14.48
CA ALA A 109 -10.73 -3.78 -15.92
C ALA A 109 -12.21 -3.76 -16.37
N ARG A 110 -12.47 -3.72 -17.67
CA ARG A 110 -13.83 -3.63 -18.22
C ARG A 110 -14.72 -4.83 -17.86
N ASP A 111 -14.14 -6.02 -17.84
CA ASP A 111 -14.86 -7.30 -17.78
C ASP A 111 -14.39 -8.22 -16.65
N ARG A 112 -13.44 -7.74 -15.83
CA ARG A 112 -12.86 -8.51 -14.72
C ARG A 112 -12.34 -7.61 -13.61
N SER A 113 -12.30 -8.17 -12.41
CA SER A 113 -11.72 -7.54 -11.22
C SER A 113 -10.84 -8.53 -10.48
N LEU A 114 -9.65 -8.10 -10.09
CA LEU A 114 -8.75 -8.80 -9.21
C LEU A 114 -8.78 -8.12 -7.84
N HIS A 115 -8.98 -8.92 -6.79
CA HIS A 115 -8.79 -8.53 -5.41
C HIS A 115 -7.65 -9.36 -4.82
N VAL A 116 -6.74 -8.72 -4.09
CA VAL A 116 -5.67 -9.37 -3.34
C VAL A 116 -5.73 -8.87 -1.91
N ASP A 117 -5.71 -9.80 -0.97
CA ASP A 117 -5.60 -9.55 0.46
C ASP A 117 -4.22 -10.04 0.90
N PHE A 118 -3.35 -9.11 1.27
CA PHE A 118 -1.98 -9.39 1.66
C PHE A 118 -1.93 -9.84 3.12
N SER A 119 -1.21 -10.93 3.38
CA SER A 119 -0.77 -11.23 4.73
C SER A 119 0.21 -10.14 5.21
N LEU A 120 0.07 -9.71 6.47
CA LEU A 120 0.97 -8.71 7.02
C LEU A 120 2.39 -9.28 7.10
N SER A 121 3.38 -8.43 6.85
CA SER A 121 4.78 -8.85 6.66
C SER A 121 5.39 -9.54 7.89
N TYR A 122 4.82 -9.40 9.09
CA TYR A 122 5.36 -9.94 10.34
C TYR A 122 4.61 -11.17 10.88
N VAL A 123 3.58 -11.67 10.17
CA VAL A 123 2.90 -12.91 10.57
C VAL A 123 3.36 -14.10 9.73
N HIS A 124 3.74 -15.18 10.43
CA HIS A 124 3.95 -16.49 9.83
C HIS A 124 2.60 -17.18 9.55
N ALA A 125 1.74 -16.52 8.79
CA ALA A 125 0.36 -16.95 8.50
C ALA A 125 0.14 -17.44 7.06
N GLY A 126 1.23 -17.70 6.32
CA GLY A 126 1.18 -18.15 4.92
C GLY A 126 1.11 -17.01 3.90
N SER A 127 0.74 -17.36 2.67
CA SER A 127 0.67 -16.41 1.55
C SER A 127 -0.53 -15.46 1.65
N SER A 128 -0.49 -14.39 0.84
CA SER A 128 -1.67 -13.60 0.47
C SER A 128 -2.78 -14.48 -0.13
N THR A 129 -4.01 -13.98 -0.12
CA THR A 129 -5.12 -14.54 -0.91
C THR A 129 -5.40 -13.66 -2.12
N ALA A 130 -5.87 -14.26 -3.21
CA ALA A 130 -6.25 -13.51 -4.40
C ALA A 130 -7.51 -14.09 -5.03
N ALA A 131 -8.38 -13.24 -5.55
CA ALA A 131 -9.59 -13.61 -6.26
C ALA A 131 -9.71 -12.81 -7.57
N LEU A 132 -9.75 -13.51 -8.69
CA LEU A 132 -10.06 -12.95 -10.01
C LEU A 132 -11.50 -13.30 -10.36
N THR A 133 -12.33 -12.28 -10.53
CA THR A 133 -13.75 -12.42 -10.89
C THR A 133 -13.97 -11.86 -12.30
N ASP A 134 -14.68 -12.60 -13.14
CA ASP A 134 -15.19 -12.17 -14.44
C ASP A 134 -16.72 -12.40 -14.53
N ALA A 135 -17.32 -12.17 -15.70
CA ALA A 135 -18.76 -12.33 -15.90
C ALA A 135 -19.30 -13.77 -15.69
N ARG A 136 -18.43 -14.78 -15.65
CA ARG A 136 -18.80 -16.20 -15.62
C ARG A 136 -18.36 -16.92 -14.37
N SER A 137 -17.29 -16.47 -13.72
CA SER A 137 -16.66 -17.20 -12.64
C SER A 137 -15.77 -16.35 -11.75
N THR A 138 -15.48 -16.87 -10.56
CA THR A 138 -14.41 -16.42 -9.69
C THR A 138 -13.39 -17.53 -9.55
N THR A 139 -12.12 -17.21 -9.82
CA THR A 139 -10.97 -18.08 -9.54
C THR A 139 -10.25 -17.51 -8.33
N ALA A 140 -10.05 -18.33 -7.30
CA ALA A 140 -9.37 -17.92 -6.07
C ALA A 140 -8.06 -18.70 -5.88
N TRP A 141 -7.09 -18.05 -5.26
CA TRP A 141 -5.79 -18.61 -4.87
C TRP A 141 -5.50 -18.29 -3.41
N GLY A 142 -4.81 -19.20 -2.74
CA GLY A 142 -4.38 -19.05 -1.36
C GLY A 142 -5.52 -19.15 -0.32
N PRO A 143 -5.18 -18.95 0.96
CA PRO A 143 -3.81 -18.81 1.43
C PRO A 143 -3.06 -20.14 1.26
N PHE A 144 -1.82 -20.07 0.81
CA PHE A 144 -0.92 -21.21 0.76
C PHE A 144 -0.09 -21.27 2.05
N PRO A 145 0.43 -22.45 2.43
CA PRO A 145 1.23 -22.60 3.66
C PRO A 145 2.49 -21.72 3.68
N ASP A 146 3.15 -21.57 2.53
CA ASP A 146 4.40 -20.83 2.41
C ASP A 146 4.13 -19.33 2.24
N ASN A 147 4.88 -18.50 2.96
CA ASN A 147 4.81 -17.05 2.85
C ASN A 147 5.83 -16.50 1.85
N GLY A 148 5.77 -15.19 1.59
CA GLY A 148 6.66 -14.53 0.63
C GLY A 148 8.15 -14.69 0.95
N TYR A 149 8.53 -14.75 2.23
CA TYR A 149 9.93 -14.95 2.63
C TYR A 149 10.42 -16.36 2.32
N VAL A 150 9.60 -17.39 2.57
CA VAL A 150 9.95 -18.77 2.21
C VAL A 150 10.17 -18.85 0.70
N GLY A 151 9.23 -18.32 -0.09
CA GLY A 151 9.37 -18.30 -1.56
C GLY A 151 10.58 -17.51 -2.05
N GLU A 152 10.94 -16.39 -1.40
CA GLU A 152 12.15 -15.63 -1.73
C GLU A 152 13.43 -16.44 -1.44
N TRP A 153 13.52 -17.08 -0.27
CA TRP A 153 14.68 -17.90 0.08
C TRP A 153 14.82 -19.15 -0.80
N GLU A 154 13.71 -19.78 -1.17
CA GLU A 154 13.69 -20.88 -2.15
C GLU A 154 14.18 -20.39 -3.52
N HIS A 155 13.73 -19.24 -3.99
CA HIS A 155 14.22 -18.66 -5.24
C HIS A 155 15.72 -18.36 -5.17
N VAL A 156 16.22 -17.80 -4.06
CA VAL A 156 17.66 -17.58 -3.86
C VAL A 156 18.45 -18.90 -3.90
N HIS A 157 17.94 -19.94 -3.23
CA HIS A 157 18.54 -21.28 -3.30
C HIS A 157 18.59 -21.81 -4.74
N ASP A 158 17.50 -21.67 -5.49
CA ASP A 158 17.40 -22.15 -6.87
C ASP A 158 18.36 -21.39 -7.80
N VAL A 159 18.55 -20.10 -7.59
CA VAL A 159 19.55 -19.31 -8.31
C VAL A 159 20.98 -19.79 -8.02
N ILE A 160 21.31 -20.01 -6.74
CA ILE A 160 22.66 -20.46 -6.34
C ILE A 160 22.96 -21.87 -6.86
N THR A 161 21.94 -22.73 -6.94
CA THR A 161 22.07 -24.11 -7.42
C THR A 161 21.87 -24.27 -8.92
N GLY A 162 21.55 -23.19 -9.65
CA GLY A 162 21.37 -23.18 -11.10
C GLY A 162 20.03 -23.75 -11.59
N ALA A 163 19.04 -23.87 -10.71
CA ALA A 163 17.67 -24.27 -11.03
C ALA A 163 16.78 -23.10 -11.49
N ALA A 164 17.17 -21.86 -11.21
CA ALA A 164 16.48 -20.65 -11.66
C ALA A 164 17.47 -19.55 -12.09
N ASP A 165 17.00 -18.61 -12.91
CA ASP A 165 17.73 -17.38 -13.23
C ASP A 165 17.47 -16.31 -12.15
N PRO A 166 18.47 -15.47 -11.81
CA PRO A 166 18.25 -14.35 -10.91
C PRO A 166 17.29 -13.32 -11.52
N VAL A 167 16.55 -12.61 -10.67
CA VAL A 167 15.75 -11.47 -11.10
C VAL A 167 16.66 -10.42 -11.76
N PRO A 168 16.41 -10.03 -13.03
CA PRO A 168 17.24 -9.06 -13.73
C PRO A 168 17.36 -7.73 -12.98
N MET A 169 18.56 -7.15 -12.96
CA MET A 169 18.84 -5.91 -12.23
C MET A 169 18.05 -4.71 -12.78
N ASP A 170 17.82 -4.66 -14.08
CA ASP A 170 17.02 -3.62 -14.74
C ASP A 170 15.55 -3.66 -14.29
N VAL A 171 15.00 -4.84 -14.00
CA VAL A 171 13.65 -4.99 -13.44
C VAL A 171 13.59 -4.37 -12.04
N GLN A 172 14.60 -4.64 -11.20
CA GLN A 172 14.68 -4.08 -9.84
C GLN A 172 14.88 -2.56 -9.85
N LEU A 173 15.72 -2.06 -10.76
CA LEU A 173 15.92 -0.62 -10.93
C LEU A 173 14.65 0.06 -11.41
N ALA A 174 13.90 -0.55 -12.34
CA ALA A 174 12.62 -0.01 -12.80
C ALA A 174 11.56 0.04 -11.67
N ASP A 175 11.58 -0.90 -10.74
CA ASP A 175 10.72 -0.87 -9.55
C ASP A 175 11.11 0.27 -8.59
N LEU A 176 12.40 0.48 -8.37
CA LEU A 176 12.90 1.58 -7.54
C LEU A 176 12.65 2.95 -8.18
N ASP A 177 12.85 3.06 -9.50
CA ASP A 177 12.59 4.28 -10.26
C ASP A 177 11.11 4.67 -10.18
N LEU A 178 10.20 3.70 -10.31
CA LEU A 178 8.77 3.91 -10.14
C LEU A 178 8.42 4.48 -8.75
N ALA A 179 8.95 3.88 -7.69
CA ALA A 179 8.69 4.32 -6.32
C ALA A 179 9.26 5.72 -6.07
N THR A 180 10.48 5.99 -6.54
CA THR A 180 11.15 7.28 -6.37
C THR A 180 10.43 8.39 -7.15
N ASP A 181 10.04 8.14 -8.39
CA ASP A 181 9.31 9.11 -9.23
C ASP A 181 7.95 9.48 -8.62
N ILE A 182 7.18 8.50 -8.14
CA ILE A 182 5.91 8.76 -7.43
C ILE A 182 6.15 9.58 -6.15
N ALA A 183 7.19 9.23 -5.37
CA ALA A 183 7.53 9.94 -4.13
C ALA A 183 7.92 11.41 -4.39
N GLU A 184 8.73 11.67 -5.43
CA GLU A 184 9.18 13.00 -5.81
C GLU A 184 8.04 13.88 -6.34
N GLN A 185 7.22 13.34 -7.26
CA GLN A 185 6.05 14.06 -7.79
C GLN A 185 5.05 14.39 -6.68
N SER A 186 4.82 13.46 -5.74
CA SER A 186 3.92 13.67 -4.60
C SER A 186 4.42 14.77 -3.67
N ALA A 187 5.70 14.77 -3.31
CA ALA A 187 6.31 15.84 -2.53
C ALA A 187 6.21 17.20 -3.22
N ALA A 188 6.43 17.26 -4.53
CA ALA A 188 6.31 18.49 -5.30
C ALA A 188 4.89 19.08 -5.24
N ILE A 189 3.85 18.24 -5.37
CA ILE A 189 2.44 18.65 -5.26
C ILE A 189 2.13 19.20 -3.85
N ILE A 190 2.62 18.56 -2.81
CA ILE A 190 2.41 18.98 -1.41
C ILE A 190 3.08 20.33 -1.14
N ARG A 191 4.34 20.50 -1.57
CA ARG A 191 5.07 21.77 -1.46
C ARG A 191 4.34 22.91 -2.17
N ALA A 192 3.74 22.63 -3.33
CA ALA A 192 2.96 23.58 -4.10
C ALA A 192 1.59 23.94 -3.46
N GLY A 193 1.17 23.25 -2.39
CA GLY A 193 -0.08 23.53 -1.67
C GLY A 193 -1.30 22.69 -2.07
N GLY A 194 -1.08 21.62 -2.84
CA GLY A 194 -2.09 20.61 -3.19
C GLY A 194 -2.94 20.91 -4.43
N GLY A 195 -3.06 19.92 -5.33
CA GLY A 195 -4.16 19.82 -6.31
C GLY A 195 -5.49 19.51 -5.60
N PRO A 196 -6.64 19.62 -6.31
CA PRO A 196 -7.90 20.20 -5.85
C PRO A 196 -8.40 19.77 -4.45
N ALA A 197 -9.01 20.73 -3.76
CA ALA A 197 -9.35 20.73 -2.33
C ALA A 197 -10.32 19.62 -1.85
N SER A 198 -10.13 19.31 -0.56
CA SER A 198 -10.92 18.54 0.41
C SER A 198 -12.33 18.06 0.03
N ALA A 199 -12.56 16.75 0.18
CA ALA A 199 -13.81 16.26 0.75
C ALA A 199 -13.54 16.02 2.24
N ASP A 200 -14.23 16.76 3.11
CA ASP A 200 -14.37 16.37 4.51
C ASP A 200 -14.76 14.90 4.57
N ALA A 201 -14.06 14.11 5.39
CA ALA A 201 -14.54 12.80 5.82
C ALA A 201 -15.79 13.04 6.69
N GLY A 202 -16.92 13.29 6.02
CA GLY A 202 -18.22 13.48 6.61
C GLY A 202 -18.59 12.22 7.36
N SER A 203 -18.53 12.30 8.68
CA SER A 203 -19.22 11.42 9.61
C SER A 203 -20.68 11.33 9.21
N ALA A 204 -21.04 10.30 8.44
CA ALA A 204 -22.41 9.90 8.25
C ALA A 204 -22.89 9.31 9.58
N ARG A 205 -23.56 10.17 10.35
CA ARG A 205 -24.31 9.80 11.55
C ARG A 205 -25.17 8.58 11.22
N HIS A 206 -24.89 7.49 11.93
CA HIS A 206 -25.74 6.31 11.97
C HIS A 206 -27.10 6.73 12.57
N ALA A 207 -28.09 6.97 11.72
CA ALA A 207 -29.45 7.28 12.14
C ALA A 207 -30.07 6.03 12.78
N SER A 208 -30.47 6.17 14.03
CA SER A 208 -31.10 5.12 14.83
C SER A 208 -32.49 4.75 14.32
N ARG A 209 -32.74 3.44 14.29
CA ARG A 209 -34.02 2.71 14.54
C ARG A 209 -35.32 3.30 13.97
N THR A 210 -35.91 2.56 13.03
CA THR A 210 -37.37 2.42 12.93
C THR A 210 -37.72 1.00 13.36
N GLU A 211 -38.37 0.86 14.52
CA GLU A 211 -39.06 -0.38 14.91
C GLU A 211 -40.37 -0.47 14.12
N VAL A 212 -40.60 -1.63 13.52
CA VAL A 212 -41.85 -1.99 12.84
C VAL A 212 -42.80 -2.56 13.89
N ALA A 213 -43.98 -1.96 14.00
CA ALA A 213 -45.08 -2.44 14.82
C ALA A 213 -45.64 -3.78 14.28
N ALA A 214 -45.95 -4.68 15.19
CA ALA A 214 -46.99 -5.70 15.06
C ALA A 214 -47.76 -5.76 16.38
#